data_AF-A0A4Q4XFD3-F1
#
_entry.id   AF-A0A4Q4XFD3-F1
#
_cell.length_a   1.000
_cell.length_b   1.000
_cell.length_c   1.000
_cell.angle_alpha   90.00
_cell.angle_beta   90.00
_cell.angle_gamma   90.00
#
_symmetry.space_group_name_H-M   'P 1'
#
loop_
_entity.id
_entity.type
_entity.pdbx_description
1 polymer ?
#
loop_
_entity_poly.entity_id
_entity_poly.type
_entity_poly.pdbx_seq_one_letter_code
_entity_poly.pdbx_strand_id
1 'polypeptide(L)'
;MATAIAATTFNKPQSAFVDALKPNSRDLMDVSEDFRSIATRYALVTFVEQDVFDGIGSVIVEKHSAVMELAHEEVMMLGGNHSTLCKFGTDDKRFEAVWRRIRRAARGPR
;
A
#
# COMPACT_ATOMS: atom_id res chain seq x y z
N MET A 1 -13.20 37.04 -6.47
CA MET A 1 -14.49 36.94 -7.20
C MET A 1 -14.37 36.03 -8.42
N ALA A 2 -13.38 36.17 -9.30
CA ALA A 2 -13.21 35.31 -10.49
C ALA A 2 -12.81 33.84 -10.20
N THR A 3 -12.12 33.58 -9.10
CA THR A 3 -11.60 32.23 -8.75
C THR A 3 -12.69 31.24 -8.34
N ALA A 4 -13.85 31.73 -7.88
CA ALA A 4 -14.93 30.89 -7.37
C ALA A 4 -15.77 30.23 -8.48
N ILE A 5 -15.78 30.80 -9.69
CA ILE A 5 -16.62 30.34 -10.80
C ILE A 5 -15.93 29.19 -11.59
N ALA A 6 -14.60 29.08 -11.52
CA ALA A 6 -13.85 28.02 -12.19
C ALA A 6 -13.97 26.65 -11.49
N ALA A 7 -14.20 26.63 -10.17
CA ALA A 7 -14.36 25.37 -9.42
C ALA A 7 -15.71 24.67 -9.71
N THR A 8 -16.71 25.43 -10.16
CA THR A 8 -18.06 24.91 -10.47
C THR A 8 -18.15 24.14 -11.80
N THR A 9 -17.21 24.32 -12.73
CA THR A 9 -17.19 23.54 -14.00
C THR A 9 -16.50 22.19 -13.85
N PHE A 10 -15.64 22.03 -12.84
CA PHE A 10 -15.00 20.78 -12.45
C PHE A 10 -15.49 20.39 -11.05
N ASN A 11 -16.76 19.97 -10.97
CA ASN A 11 -17.48 19.70 -9.73
C ASN A 11 -16.89 18.53 -8.92
N LYS A 12 -15.70 18.70 -8.33
CA LYS A 12 -15.12 17.80 -7.33
C LYS A 12 -14.45 18.64 -6.25
N PRO A 13 -15.14 18.94 -5.13
CA PRO A 13 -14.49 19.56 -3.99
C PRO A 13 -13.28 18.71 -3.59
N GLN A 14 -12.13 19.36 -3.40
CA GLN A 14 -10.93 18.69 -2.90
C GLN A 14 -11.27 18.21 -1.49
N SER A 15 -11.46 16.89 -1.35
CA SER A 15 -11.83 16.29 -0.07
C SER A 15 -10.69 16.51 0.93
N ALA A 16 -11.02 16.93 2.15
CA ALA A 16 -10.05 16.97 3.25
C ALA A 16 -9.33 15.62 3.43
N PHE A 17 -9.97 14.53 3.03
CA PHE A 17 -9.38 13.19 3.01
C PHE A 17 -8.20 13.07 2.02
N VAL A 18 -8.25 13.74 0.87
CA VAL A 18 -7.13 13.74 -0.09
C VAL A 18 -5.92 14.43 0.52
N ASP A 19 -6.14 15.52 1.27
CA ASP A 19 -5.05 16.21 1.97
C ASP A 19 -4.48 15.38 3.12
N ALA A 20 -5.35 14.69 3.88
CA ALA A 20 -4.94 13.75 4.92
C ALA A 20 -4.13 12.56 4.35
N LEU A 21 -4.33 12.16 3.10
CA LEU A 21 -3.58 11.08 2.45
C LEU A 21 -2.29 11.53 1.75
N LYS A 22 -1.97 12.82 1.75
CA LYS A 22 -0.72 13.30 1.14
C LYS A 22 0.50 12.78 1.90
N PRO A 23 1.63 12.53 1.22
CA PRO A 23 2.89 12.19 1.89
C PRO A 23 3.23 13.22 2.97
N ASN A 24 3.67 12.75 4.14
CA ASN A 24 4.02 13.57 5.30
C ASN A 24 2.86 14.42 5.87
N SER A 25 1.60 14.09 5.59
CA SER A 25 0.48 14.68 6.31
C SER A 25 0.57 14.35 7.80
N ARG A 26 0.06 15.25 8.64
CA ARG A 26 0.04 15.02 10.08
C ARG A 26 -0.82 13.81 10.42
N ASP A 27 -1.95 13.64 9.73
CA ASP A 27 -2.86 12.52 9.93
C ASP A 27 -2.19 11.16 9.69
N LEU A 28 -1.42 11.01 8.60
CA LEU A 28 -0.69 9.76 8.34
C LEU A 28 0.46 9.54 9.34
N MET A 29 1.11 10.61 9.78
CA MET A 29 2.16 10.53 10.79
C MET A 29 1.61 10.04 12.12
N ASP A 30 0.49 10.62 12.57
CA ASP A 30 -0.17 10.25 13.83
C ASP A 30 -0.61 8.77 13.79
N VAL A 31 -1.22 8.32 12.67
CA VAL A 31 -1.57 6.90 12.47
C VAL A 31 -0.34 5.99 12.50
N SER A 32 0.76 6.42 11.89
CA SER A 32 2.00 5.64 11.86
C SER A 32 2.61 5.50 13.26
N GLU A 33 2.66 6.59 14.03
CA GLU A 33 3.17 6.59 15.40
C GLU A 33 2.31 5.75 16.34
N ASP A 34 0.98 5.86 16.25
CA ASP A 34 0.07 5.05 17.05
C ASP A 34 0.27 3.55 16.78
N PHE A 35 0.45 3.17 15.50
CA PHE A 35 0.67 1.80 15.10
C PHE A 35 1.97 1.19 15.65
N ARG A 36 3.04 1.98 15.81
CA ARG A 36 4.35 1.49 16.33
C ARG A 36 4.21 0.75 17.65
N SER A 37 3.36 1.26 18.55
CA SER A 37 3.15 0.69 19.89
C SER A 37 2.56 -0.73 19.88
N ILE A 38 1.83 -1.09 18.82
CA ILE A 38 1.15 -2.38 18.68
C ILE A 38 1.75 -3.25 17.57
N ALA A 39 2.61 -2.71 16.71
CA ALA A 39 3.13 -3.39 15.52
C ALA A 39 3.80 -4.74 15.82
N THR A 40 4.48 -4.86 16.97
CA THR A 40 5.13 -6.11 17.43
C THR A 40 4.15 -7.22 17.76
N ARG A 41 2.86 -6.91 17.94
CA ARG A 41 1.80 -7.88 18.21
C ARG A 41 1.24 -8.54 16.96
N TYR A 42 1.69 -8.11 15.78
CA TYR A 42 1.23 -8.62 14.48
C TYR A 42 2.34 -9.37 13.77
N ALA A 43 1.98 -10.45 13.08
CA ALA A 43 2.83 -10.98 12.02
C ALA A 43 2.57 -10.20 10.74
N LEU A 44 3.60 -9.49 10.26
CA LEU A 44 3.48 -8.60 9.11
C LEU A 44 4.03 -9.27 7.85
N VAL A 45 3.31 -9.12 6.75
CA VAL A 45 3.74 -9.54 5.41
C VAL A 45 3.44 -8.41 4.45
N THR A 46 4.47 -7.98 3.71
CA THR A 46 4.36 -6.92 2.71
C THR A 46 4.63 -7.51 1.34
N PHE A 47 3.67 -7.34 0.42
CA PHE A 47 3.81 -7.73 -0.98
C PHE A 47 4.10 -6.47 -1.80
N VAL A 48 5.21 -6.48 -2.54
CA VAL A 48 5.67 -5.31 -3.30
C VAL A 48 5.62 -5.61 -4.78
N GLU A 49 5.08 -4.68 -5.57
CA GLU A 49 5.05 -4.77 -7.03
C GLU A 49 6.46 -4.76 -7.63
N GLN A 50 6.63 -5.55 -8.70
CA GLN A 50 7.89 -5.61 -9.46
C GLN A 50 7.78 -4.93 -10.82
N ASP A 51 6.59 -4.93 -11.41
CA ASP A 51 6.39 -4.45 -12.77
C ASP A 51 5.87 -3.02 -12.77
N VAL A 52 6.30 -2.23 -13.76
CA VAL A 52 5.80 -0.88 -13.96
C VAL A 52 4.31 -0.88 -14.29
N PHE A 53 3.63 0.20 -13.91
CA PHE A 53 2.23 0.39 -14.23
C PHE A 53 2.06 0.91 -15.65
N ASP A 54 1.14 0.29 -16.40
CA ASP A 54 0.85 0.64 -17.78
C ASP A 54 0.43 2.11 -17.90
N GLY A 55 1.07 2.85 -18.80
CA GLY A 55 0.80 4.28 -19.03
C GLY A 55 1.50 5.24 -18.08
N ILE A 56 2.16 4.77 -17.01
CA ILE A 56 2.92 5.61 -16.07
C ILE A 56 4.43 5.40 -16.22
N GLY A 57 4.86 4.17 -16.57
CA GLY A 57 6.27 3.86 -16.80
C GLY A 57 7.12 3.72 -15.53
N SER A 58 6.48 3.74 -14.36
CA SER A 58 7.07 3.43 -13.06
C SER A 58 6.15 2.49 -12.28
N VAL A 59 6.65 1.90 -11.21
CA VAL A 59 5.77 1.32 -10.17
C VAL A 59 4.90 2.43 -9.55
N ILE A 60 3.73 2.07 -9.03
CA ILE A 60 2.86 3.05 -8.35
C ILE A 60 3.41 3.36 -6.95
N VAL A 61 3.83 2.33 -6.24
CA VAL A 61 4.38 2.43 -4.89
C VAL A 61 5.81 1.91 -4.90
N GLU A 62 6.77 2.81 -4.67
CA GLU A 62 8.16 2.41 -4.52
C GLU A 62 8.36 1.54 -3.28
N LYS A 63 9.29 0.59 -3.36
CA LYS A 63 9.55 -0.37 -2.27
C LYS A 63 9.76 0.30 -0.91
N HIS A 64 10.53 1.39 -0.87
CA HIS A 64 10.83 2.10 0.38
C HIS A 64 9.56 2.70 1.03
N SER A 65 8.56 3.05 0.23
CA SER A 65 7.26 3.54 0.71
C SER A 65 6.30 2.41 1.05
N ALA A 66 6.55 1.18 0.58
CA ALA A 66 5.68 0.02 0.81
C ALA A 66 6.02 -0.74 2.10
N VAL A 67 7.27 -0.66 2.57
CA VAL A 67 7.75 -1.40 3.74
C VAL A 67 7.68 -0.54 5.01
N MET A 68 7.46 -1.18 6.16
CA MET A 68 7.43 -0.50 7.46
C MET A 68 8.78 -0.48 8.18
N GLU A 69 9.79 -1.17 7.63
CA GLU A 69 11.14 -1.29 8.19
C GLU A 69 11.16 -1.92 9.60
N LEU A 70 10.24 -2.85 9.86
CA LEU A 70 10.17 -3.56 11.13
C LEU A 70 10.94 -4.88 11.04
N ALA A 71 11.70 -5.22 12.09
CA ALA A 71 12.56 -6.41 12.10
C ALA A 71 11.80 -7.74 11.87
N HIS A 72 10.51 -7.79 12.22
CA HIS A 72 9.64 -8.96 12.07
C HIS A 72 8.71 -8.88 10.85
N GLU A 73 8.87 -7.89 9.98
CA GLU A 73 8.17 -7.78 8.71
C GLU A 73 8.78 -8.74 7.67
N GLU A 74 7.95 -9.60 7.06
CA GLU A 74 8.38 -10.38 5.90
C GLU A 74 8.03 -9.63 4.61
N VAL A 75 9.03 -9.20 3.86
CA VAL A 75 8.84 -8.52 2.58
C VAL A 75 8.99 -9.52 1.43
N MET A 76 8.00 -9.56 0.54
CA MET A 76 8.01 -10.38 -0.67
C MET A 76 7.78 -9.51 -1.90
N MET A 77 8.78 -9.43 -2.77
CA MET A 77 8.57 -8.91 -4.11
C MET A 77 7.74 -9.92 -4.89
N LEU A 78 6.71 -9.47 -5.59
CA LEU A 78 5.82 -10.34 -6.35
C LEU A 78 5.64 -9.77 -7.75
N GLY A 79 5.79 -10.63 -8.77
CA GLY A 79 5.60 -10.24 -10.16
C GLY A 79 4.20 -9.69 -10.37
N GLY A 80 4.02 -8.76 -11.29
CA GLY A 80 2.82 -7.95 -11.46
C GLY A 80 3.03 -6.48 -11.09
N ASN A 81 2.19 -5.64 -11.66
CA ASN A 81 2.08 -4.22 -11.32
C ASN A 81 1.06 -4.01 -10.20
N HIS A 82 0.89 -2.78 -9.75
CA HIS A 82 -0.02 -2.40 -8.67
C HIS A 82 -1.44 -2.97 -8.80
N SER A 83 -1.94 -3.14 -10.02
CA SER A 83 -3.29 -3.68 -10.25
C SER A 83 -3.36 -5.19 -10.37
N THR A 84 -2.24 -5.89 -10.60
CA THR A 84 -2.21 -7.33 -10.92
C THR A 84 -1.44 -8.18 -9.92
N LEU A 85 -0.63 -7.57 -9.05
CA LEU A 85 0.19 -8.18 -8.00
C LEU A 85 -0.52 -9.33 -7.25
N CYS A 86 -1.71 -9.06 -6.71
CA CYS A 86 -2.48 -10.01 -5.90
C CYS A 86 -3.72 -10.55 -6.63
N LYS A 87 -3.69 -10.57 -7.97
CA LYS A 87 -4.74 -11.18 -8.79
C LYS A 87 -4.17 -12.43 -9.44
N PHE A 88 -4.80 -13.56 -9.10
CA PHE A 88 -4.33 -14.87 -9.50
C PHE A 88 -5.35 -15.50 -10.46
N GLY A 89 -4.84 -16.01 -11.58
CA GLY A 89 -5.61 -16.90 -12.45
C GLY A 89 -5.58 -18.34 -11.95
N THR A 90 -6.29 -19.23 -12.65
CA THR A 90 -6.12 -20.68 -12.48
C THR A 90 -4.67 -21.06 -12.78
N ASP A 91 -4.07 -21.90 -11.92
CA ASP A 91 -2.68 -22.37 -12.02
C ASP A 91 -1.57 -21.30 -11.87
N ASP A 92 -1.90 -20.13 -11.34
CA ASP A 92 -0.89 -19.12 -11.05
C ASP A 92 0.03 -19.55 -9.88
N LYS A 93 1.29 -19.83 -10.22
CA LYS A 93 2.33 -20.27 -9.25
C LYS A 93 2.56 -19.26 -8.12
N ARG A 94 2.23 -17.99 -8.32
CA ARG A 94 2.34 -16.93 -7.31
C ARG A 94 1.35 -17.14 -6.16
N PHE A 95 0.17 -17.71 -6.44
CA PHE A 95 -0.90 -17.92 -5.46
C PHE A 95 -0.39 -18.67 -4.23
N GLU A 96 0.26 -19.82 -4.44
CA GLU A 96 0.75 -20.66 -3.34
C GLU A 96 1.79 -19.95 -2.46
N ALA A 97 2.65 -19.12 -3.07
CA ALA A 97 3.67 -18.38 -2.34
C ALA A 97 3.06 -17.27 -1.46
N VAL A 98 2.01 -16.59 -1.95
CA VAL A 98 1.25 -15.59 -1.20
C VAL A 98 0.41 -16.25 -0.11
N TRP A 99 -0.34 -17.31 -0.47
CA TRP A 99 -1.18 -18.06 0.45
C TRP A 99 -0.40 -18.62 1.65
N ARG A 100 0.77 -19.20 1.40
CA ARG A 100 1.63 -19.74 2.48
C ARG A 100 2.04 -18.67 3.49
N ARG A 101 2.32 -17.44 3.01
CA ARG A 101 2.70 -16.31 3.88
C ARG A 101 1.52 -15.77 4.67
N ILE A 102 0.37 -15.62 4.03
CA ILE A 102 -0.88 -15.25 4.73
C ILE A 102 -1.19 -16.29 5.81
N ARG A 103 -1.13 -17.58 5.48
CA ARG A 103 -1.35 -18.67 6.44
C ARG A 103 -0.33 -18.69 7.58
N ARG A 104 0.94 -18.33 7.30
CA ARG A 104 1.96 -18.15 8.34
C ARG A 104 1.59 -16.99 9.26
N ALA A 105 1.27 -15.83 8.70
CA ALA A 105 0.95 -14.63 9.47
C ALA A 105 -0.32 -14.80 10.31
N ALA A 106 -1.31 -15.55 9.82
CA ALA A 106 -2.54 -15.87 10.56
C ALA A 106 -2.30 -16.67 11.87
N ARG A 107 -1.11 -17.24 12.06
CA ARG A 107 -0.72 -17.91 13.33
C ARG A 107 -0.21 -16.93 14.39
N GLY A 108 -0.05 -15.66 14.05
CA GLY A 108 0.48 -14.62 14.94
C GLY A 108 1.98 -14.37 14.76
N PRO A 109 2.51 -13.34 15.46
CA PRO A 109 3.94 -13.03 15.48
C PRO A 109 4.76 -14.21 16.04
N ARG A 110 6.03 -14.30 15.62
CA ARG A 110 6.98 -15.29 16.15
C ARG A 110 7.55 -14.87 17.48
#